data_AF-A0A7K6NL49-F1
#
_entry.id   AF-A0A7K6NL49-F1
#
_cell.length_a   1.000
_cell.length_b   1.000
_cell.length_c   1.000
_cell.angle_alpha   90.00
_cell.angle_beta   90.00
_cell.angle_gamma   90.00
#
_symmetry.space_group_name_H-M   'P 1'
#
loop_
_entity.id
_entity.type
_entity.pdbx_description
1 polymer ?
#
loop_
_entity_poly.entity_id
_entity_poly.type
_entity_poly.pdbx_seq_one_letter_code
_entity_poly.pdbx_strand_id
1 'polypeptide(L)'
;SALSLSQIEVFKQGFNQKLQEGQEKLHQMWLEWSRKSSKEGGDESCAEPEEMEFLALLMARSITQQLQITCYKIVSSIQGLPSSFQDKVRQSLGAIEELHTTFSVANSFQDLSSSILTQSQKKLAVIQEYMEELLDYLKNNTPLSWLVGPFSPREEEV
;
A
#
# COMPACT_ATOMS: atom_id res chain seq x y z
N SER A 1 27.23 7.19 13.48
CA SER A 1 28.24 6.26 12.91
C SER A 1 27.59 5.50 11.76
N ALA A 2 28.28 5.30 10.63
CA ALA A 2 27.75 4.88 9.32
C ALA A 2 26.85 3.61 9.24
N LEU A 3 26.64 2.87 10.35
CA LEU A 3 25.79 1.68 10.39
C LEU A 3 24.30 2.01 10.54
N SER A 4 23.95 3.12 11.18
CA SER A 4 22.52 3.47 11.32
C SER A 4 21.91 3.76 9.95
N LEU A 5 22.69 4.36 9.05
CA LEU A 5 22.31 4.57 7.66
C LEU A 5 22.26 3.24 6.88
N SER A 6 23.25 2.36 7.04
CA SER A 6 23.25 1.08 6.31
C SER A 6 22.11 0.14 6.72
N GLN A 7 21.66 0.18 7.98
CA GLN A 7 20.51 -0.60 8.44
C GLN A 7 19.18 -0.07 7.89
N ILE A 8 19.02 1.27 7.86
CA ILE A 8 17.87 1.91 7.19
C ILE A 8 17.84 1.55 5.71
N GLU A 9 19.01 1.48 5.08
CA GLU A 9 19.16 1.16 3.67
C GLU A 9 18.83 -0.31 3.35
N VAL A 10 19.27 -1.24 4.19
CA VAL A 10 18.93 -2.67 4.08
C VAL A 10 17.43 -2.90 4.32
N PHE A 11 16.84 -2.24 5.31
CA PHE A 11 15.41 -2.34 5.57
C PHE A 11 14.58 -1.77 4.42
N LYS A 12 14.98 -0.59 3.92
CA LYS A 12 14.39 0.04 2.73
C LYS A 12 14.50 -0.87 1.51
N GLN A 13 15.65 -1.52 1.30
CA GLN A 13 15.84 -2.48 0.22
C GLN A 13 14.93 -3.70 0.38
N GLY A 14 14.88 -4.34 1.55
CA GLY A 14 14.02 -5.50 1.78
C GLY A 14 12.52 -5.16 1.67
N PHE A 15 12.13 -3.95 2.06
CA PHE A 15 10.78 -3.44 1.90
C PHE A 15 10.43 -3.23 0.42
N ASN A 16 11.29 -2.51 -0.32
CA ASN A 16 11.11 -2.31 -1.76
C ASN A 16 11.09 -3.64 -2.49
N GLN A 17 11.93 -4.59 -2.09
CA GLN A 17 12.01 -5.92 -2.68
C GLN A 17 10.70 -6.70 -2.52
N LYS A 18 10.11 -6.78 -1.32
CA LYS A 18 8.83 -7.50 -1.15
C LYS A 18 7.64 -6.83 -1.85
N LEU A 19 7.60 -5.50 -1.86
CA LEU A 19 6.59 -4.75 -2.60
C LEU A 19 6.74 -4.99 -4.10
N GLN A 20 7.98 -4.93 -4.58
CA GLN A 20 8.34 -5.20 -5.96
C GLN A 20 8.04 -6.65 -6.33
N GLU A 21 8.35 -7.64 -5.51
CA GLU A 21 8.00 -9.05 -5.74
C GLU A 21 6.47 -9.25 -5.85
N GLY A 22 5.69 -8.58 -4.99
CA GLY A 22 4.23 -8.60 -5.07
C GLY A 22 3.70 -7.96 -6.36
N GLN A 23 4.28 -6.83 -6.76
CA GLN A 23 3.93 -6.15 -8.02
C GLN A 23 4.39 -6.93 -9.24
N GLU A 24 5.59 -7.51 -9.22
CA GLU A 24 6.14 -8.34 -10.27
C GLU A 24 5.30 -9.60 -10.45
N LYS A 25 4.88 -10.24 -9.35
CA LYS A 25 3.97 -11.40 -9.43
C LYS A 25 2.64 -11.03 -10.09
N LEU A 26 2.04 -9.89 -9.72
CA LEU A 26 0.80 -9.41 -10.33
C LEU A 26 1.00 -9.02 -11.81
N HIS A 27 2.12 -8.37 -12.12
CA HIS A 27 2.48 -7.99 -13.49
C HIS A 27 2.78 -9.20 -14.37
N GLN A 28 3.44 -10.24 -13.83
CA GLN A 28 3.65 -11.51 -14.51
C GLN A 28 2.32 -12.23 -14.77
N MET A 29 1.42 -12.28 -13.79
CA MET A 29 0.07 -12.82 -13.99
C MET A 29 -0.67 -12.07 -15.10
N TRP A 30 -0.53 -10.74 -15.20
CA TRP A 30 -1.07 -9.95 -16.31
C TRP A 30 -0.39 -10.31 -17.64
N LEU A 31 0.94 -10.32 -17.74
CA LEU A 31 1.66 -10.61 -18.98
C LEU A 31 1.38 -12.03 -19.51
N GLU A 32 1.33 -13.03 -18.62
CA GLU A 32 0.97 -14.41 -18.96
C GLU A 32 -0.46 -14.49 -19.51
N TRP A 33 -1.38 -13.74 -18.92
CA TRP A 33 -2.77 -13.68 -19.34
C TRP A 33 -2.98 -12.91 -20.65
N SER A 34 -2.33 -11.75 -20.84
CA SER A 34 -2.35 -10.99 -22.09
C SER A 34 -1.76 -11.79 -23.27
N ARG A 35 -0.77 -12.63 -22.99
CA ARG A 35 -0.20 -13.54 -23.98
C ARG A 35 -1.15 -14.69 -24.31
N LYS A 36 -1.93 -15.16 -23.33
CA LYS A 36 -2.93 -16.22 -23.51
C LYS A 36 -4.13 -15.71 -24.34
N SER A 37 -4.64 -14.52 -24.06
CA SER A 37 -5.72 -13.88 -24.84
C SER A 37 -5.32 -13.51 -26.26
N SER A 38 -4.02 -13.31 -26.54
CA SER A 38 -3.52 -13.00 -27.89
C SER A 38 -3.15 -14.23 -28.73
N LYS A 39 -3.07 -15.45 -28.16
CA LYS A 39 -2.58 -16.66 -28.85
C LYS A 39 -3.66 -17.63 -29.30
N GLU A 40 -4.89 -17.52 -28.79
CA GLU A 40 -6.06 -18.20 -29.36
C GLU A 40 -6.56 -17.34 -30.54
N GLY A 41 -6.38 -17.82 -31.77
CA GLY A 41 -6.37 -17.00 -32.97
C GLY A 41 -7.71 -16.48 -33.49
N GLY A 42 -7.63 -15.40 -34.26
CA GLY A 42 -8.44 -15.17 -35.46
C GLY A 42 -9.90 -14.74 -35.30
N ASP A 43 -10.48 -14.76 -34.11
CA ASP A 43 -11.84 -14.27 -33.87
C ASP A 43 -11.91 -13.62 -32.48
N GLU A 44 -12.83 -12.68 -32.28
CA GLU A 44 -12.93 -11.73 -31.17
C GLU A 44 -12.97 -12.31 -29.74
N SER A 45 -11.88 -12.91 -29.24
CA SER A 45 -11.76 -13.28 -27.82
C SER A 45 -11.16 -12.12 -27.02
N CYS A 46 -11.93 -11.03 -26.90
CA CYS A 46 -11.80 -10.18 -25.73
C CYS A 46 -12.19 -11.04 -24.51
N ALA A 47 -11.41 -11.02 -23.43
CA ALA A 47 -11.78 -11.77 -22.24
C ALA A 47 -13.20 -11.39 -21.79
N GLU A 48 -13.99 -12.40 -21.38
CA GLU A 48 -15.36 -12.19 -20.95
C GLU A 48 -15.41 -11.09 -19.87
N PRO A 49 -16.30 -10.08 -19.99
CA PRO A 49 -16.34 -8.93 -19.08
C PRO A 49 -16.34 -9.32 -17.60
N GLU A 50 -17.05 -10.40 -17.26
CA GLU A 50 -17.18 -10.95 -15.90
C GLU A 50 -15.83 -11.42 -15.31
N GLU A 51 -14.94 -11.99 -16.12
CA GLU A 51 -13.59 -12.37 -15.68
C GLU A 51 -12.75 -11.13 -15.37
N MET A 52 -12.91 -10.07 -16.17
CA MET A 52 -12.21 -8.80 -15.96
C MET A 52 -12.69 -8.10 -14.67
N GLU A 53 -13.99 -8.16 -14.37
CA GLU A 53 -14.54 -7.63 -13.12
C GLU A 53 -13.98 -8.36 -11.90
N PHE A 54 -14.01 -9.70 -11.92
CA PHE A 54 -13.49 -10.53 -10.84
C PHE A 54 -12.02 -10.23 -10.55
N LEU A 55 -11.19 -10.15 -11.60
CA LEU A 55 -9.77 -9.83 -11.47
C LEU A 55 -9.53 -8.42 -10.93
N ALA A 56 -10.28 -7.43 -11.40
CA ALA A 56 -10.18 -6.06 -10.89
C ALA A 56 -10.54 -5.98 -9.40
N LEU A 57 -11.59 -6.69 -8.96
CA LEU A 57 -11.95 -6.80 -7.54
C LEU A 57 -10.86 -7.50 -6.72
N LEU A 58 -10.29 -8.60 -7.24
CA LEU A 58 -9.18 -9.29 -6.58
C LEU A 58 -7.96 -8.37 -6.39
N MET A 59 -7.64 -7.56 -7.42
CA MET A 59 -6.58 -6.56 -7.32
C MET A 59 -6.91 -5.48 -6.29
N ALA A 60 -8.13 -4.94 -6.31
CA ALA A 60 -8.56 -3.92 -5.34
C ALA A 60 -8.46 -4.42 -3.89
N ARG A 61 -8.89 -5.66 -3.62
CA ARG A 61 -8.75 -6.32 -2.31
C ARG A 61 -7.28 -6.46 -1.90
N SER A 62 -6.44 -6.99 -2.80
CA SER A 62 -5.00 -7.18 -2.53
C SER A 62 -4.30 -5.85 -2.23
N ILE A 63 -4.54 -4.82 -3.03
CA ILE A 63 -3.94 -3.49 -2.86
C ILE A 63 -4.37 -2.87 -1.53
N THR A 64 -5.67 -2.89 -1.23
CA THR A 64 -6.18 -2.31 0.02
C THR A 64 -5.67 -3.08 1.25
N GLN A 65 -5.52 -4.40 1.17
CA GLN A 65 -4.89 -5.20 2.21
C GLN A 65 -3.42 -4.82 2.44
N GLN A 66 -2.64 -4.64 1.36
CA GLN A 66 -1.25 -4.18 1.48
C GLN A 66 -1.16 -2.78 2.09
N LEU A 67 -2.11 -1.90 1.73
CA LEU A 67 -2.18 -0.56 2.28
C LEU A 67 -2.48 -0.58 3.79
N GLN A 68 -3.37 -1.47 4.27
CA GLN A 68 -3.60 -1.67 5.71
C GLN A 68 -2.32 -2.10 6.41
N ILE A 69 -1.68 -3.17 5.94
CA ILE A 69 -0.45 -3.72 6.54
C ILE A 69 0.62 -2.64 6.63
N THR A 70 0.74 -1.81 5.59
CA THR A 70 1.70 -0.71 5.54
C THR A 70 1.33 0.38 6.53
N CYS A 71 0.06 0.78 6.60
CA CYS A 71 -0.41 1.80 7.52
C CYS A 71 -0.25 1.36 8.99
N TYR A 72 -0.48 0.08 9.31
CA TYR A 72 -0.19 -0.49 10.63
C TYR A 72 1.28 -0.34 11.03
N LYS A 73 2.22 -0.53 10.09
CA LYS A 73 3.64 -0.29 10.34
C LYS A 73 3.93 1.20 10.54
N ILE A 74 3.31 2.07 9.77
CA ILE A 74 3.48 3.52 9.92
C ILE A 74 2.99 3.96 11.30
N VAL A 75 1.84 3.47 11.78
CA VAL A 75 1.31 3.77 13.12
C VAL A 75 2.34 3.49 14.22
N SER A 76 3.10 2.38 14.13
CA SER A 76 4.15 2.10 15.10
C SER A 76 5.41 2.93 14.87
N SER A 77 5.75 3.28 13.63
CA SER A 77 6.94 4.06 13.30
C SER A 77 6.85 5.55 13.61
N ILE A 78 5.65 6.12 13.78
CA ILE A 78 5.45 7.56 14.05
C ILE A 78 5.30 7.89 15.54
N GLN A 79 5.61 6.95 16.43
CA GLN A 79 5.48 7.17 17.87
C GLN A 79 6.34 8.37 18.32
N GLY A 80 5.70 9.29 19.04
CA GLY A 80 6.36 10.49 19.55
C GLY A 80 6.42 11.66 18.57
N LEU A 81 5.87 11.54 17.36
CA LEU A 81 5.52 12.71 16.54
C LEU A 81 4.34 13.50 17.16
N PRO A 82 4.08 14.75 16.73
CA PRO A 82 2.91 15.50 17.18
C PRO A 82 1.61 14.68 17.04
N SER A 83 0.73 14.78 18.05
CA SER A 83 -0.50 13.97 18.10
C SER A 83 -1.38 14.14 16.87
N SER A 84 -1.39 15.34 16.27
CA SER A 84 -2.09 15.61 15.01
C SER A 84 -1.73 14.64 13.89
N PHE A 85 -0.45 14.27 13.75
CA PHE A 85 -0.01 13.29 12.75
C PHE A 85 -0.39 11.87 13.13
N GLN A 86 -0.27 11.52 14.42
CA GLN A 86 -0.68 10.20 14.90
C GLN A 86 -2.18 9.96 14.68
N ASP A 87 -3.00 10.99 14.92
CA ASP A 87 -4.45 10.93 14.73
C ASP A 87 -4.82 10.88 13.24
N LYS A 88 -4.13 11.62 12.37
CA LYS A 88 -4.31 11.54 10.92
C LYS A 88 -3.98 10.14 10.38
N VAL A 89 -2.87 9.54 10.79
CA VAL A 89 -2.51 8.18 10.36
C VAL A 89 -3.50 7.14 10.88
N ARG A 90 -4.00 7.29 12.12
CA ARG A 90 -5.06 6.42 12.63
C ARG A 90 -6.37 6.56 11.84
N GLN A 91 -6.74 7.78 11.45
CA GLN A 91 -7.88 8.02 10.56
C GLN A 91 -7.68 7.40 9.17
N SER A 92 -6.47 7.53 8.61
CA SER A 92 -6.10 6.88 7.35
C SER A 92 -6.27 5.36 7.45
N LEU A 93 -5.77 4.74 8.52
CA LEU A 93 -5.94 3.30 8.75
C LEU A 93 -7.43 2.90 8.75
N GLY A 94 -8.28 3.60 9.50
CA GLY A 94 -9.72 3.33 9.52
C GLY A 94 -10.38 3.49 8.14
N ALA A 95 -9.99 4.50 7.37
CA ALA A 95 -10.49 4.68 6.01
C ALA A 95 -10.05 3.54 5.06
N ILE A 96 -8.82 3.03 5.20
CA ILE A 96 -8.31 1.89 4.44
C ILE A 96 -9.03 0.59 4.85
N GLU A 97 -9.36 0.42 6.13
CA GLU A 97 -10.15 -0.70 6.64
C GLU A 97 -11.56 -0.73 6.05
N GLU A 98 -12.20 0.42 5.95
CA GLU A 98 -13.50 0.56 5.31
C GLU A 98 -13.41 0.27 3.80
N LEU A 99 -12.36 0.75 3.11
CA LEU A 99 -12.11 0.47 1.70
C LEU A 99 -11.93 -1.03 1.44
N HIS A 100 -11.08 -1.70 2.22
CA HIS A 100 -10.85 -3.12 2.08
C HIS A 100 -12.11 -3.93 2.35
N THR A 101 -12.87 -3.57 3.39
CA THR A 101 -14.18 -4.20 3.67
C THR A 101 -15.09 -4.06 2.47
N THR A 102 -15.27 -2.85 1.95
CA THR A 102 -16.11 -2.55 0.77
C THR A 102 -15.76 -3.45 -0.43
N PHE A 103 -14.48 -3.55 -0.79
CA PHE A 103 -14.07 -4.40 -1.92
C PHE A 103 -14.09 -5.90 -1.62
N SER A 104 -13.97 -6.30 -0.35
CA SER A 104 -14.03 -7.71 0.05
C SER A 104 -15.43 -8.30 -0.05
N VAL A 105 -16.49 -7.50 0.23
CA VAL A 105 -17.88 -7.97 0.14
C VAL A 105 -18.44 -7.93 -1.28
N ALA A 106 -17.93 -7.07 -2.16
CA ALA A 106 -18.39 -6.97 -3.55
C ALA A 106 -18.00 -8.22 -4.35
N ASN A 107 -18.95 -8.89 -5.00
CA ASN A 107 -18.69 -10.05 -5.87
C ASN A 107 -18.63 -9.67 -7.35
N SER A 108 -19.23 -8.54 -7.72
CA SER A 108 -19.25 -7.96 -9.07
C SER A 108 -19.16 -6.42 -9.00
N PHE A 109 -19.03 -5.75 -10.15
CA PHE A 109 -19.08 -4.29 -10.18
C PHE A 109 -20.46 -3.71 -9.86
N GLN A 110 -21.53 -4.49 -10.03
CA GLN A 110 -22.88 -4.06 -9.69
C GLN A 110 -23.06 -3.82 -8.18
N ASP A 111 -22.25 -4.49 -7.35
CA ASP A 111 -22.21 -4.29 -5.91
C ASP A 111 -21.52 -2.97 -5.51
N LEU A 112 -20.81 -2.33 -6.46
CA LEU A 112 -20.05 -1.10 -6.26
C LEU A 112 -20.72 0.09 -6.95
N SER A 113 -21.59 0.78 -6.22
CA SER A 113 -22.21 2.01 -6.74
C SER A 113 -21.18 3.09 -7.05
N SER A 114 -21.53 4.00 -7.97
CA SER A 114 -20.69 5.17 -8.31
C SER A 114 -20.37 6.05 -7.10
N SER A 115 -21.30 6.14 -6.15
CA SER A 115 -21.11 6.88 -4.89
C SER A 115 -20.03 6.25 -4.01
N ILE A 116 -20.01 4.91 -3.92
CA ILE A 116 -19.00 4.15 -3.18
C ILE A 116 -17.64 4.37 -3.82
N LEU A 117 -17.52 4.22 -5.15
CA LEU A 117 -16.25 4.44 -5.86
C LEU A 117 -15.73 5.86 -5.70
N THR A 118 -16.62 6.86 -5.81
CA THR A 118 -16.26 8.27 -5.61
C THR A 118 -15.80 8.54 -4.18
N GLN A 119 -16.48 7.97 -3.18
CA GLN A 119 -16.08 8.09 -1.78
C GLN A 119 -14.74 7.42 -1.53
N SER A 120 -14.50 6.26 -2.14
CA SER A 120 -13.25 5.53 -2.06
C SER A 120 -12.08 6.35 -2.60
N GLN A 121 -12.24 6.97 -3.78
CA GLN A 121 -11.25 7.86 -4.37
C GLN A 121 -10.95 9.07 -3.48
N LYS A 122 -11.98 9.70 -2.91
CA LYS A 122 -11.81 10.82 -1.98
C LYS A 122 -11.01 10.43 -0.73
N LYS A 123 -11.32 9.28 -0.13
CA LYS A 123 -10.56 8.75 1.01
C LYS A 123 -9.09 8.55 0.67
N LEU A 124 -8.81 7.93 -0.48
CA LEU A 124 -7.43 7.71 -0.94
C LEU A 124 -6.69 9.03 -1.18
N ALA A 125 -7.34 10.03 -1.77
CA ALA A 125 -6.74 11.36 -1.97
C ALA A 125 -6.38 12.03 -0.64
N VAL A 126 -7.27 11.98 0.35
CA VAL A 126 -7.02 12.53 1.69
C VAL A 126 -5.87 11.79 2.39
N ILE A 127 -5.84 10.45 2.29
CA ILE A 127 -4.74 9.64 2.83
C ILE A 127 -3.41 10.05 2.21
N GLN A 128 -3.38 10.24 0.88
CA GLN A 128 -2.18 10.66 0.16
C GLN A 128 -1.71 12.05 0.64
N GLU A 129 -2.61 13.03 0.71
CA GLU A 129 -2.30 14.38 1.20
C GLU A 129 -1.70 14.35 2.61
N TYR A 130 -2.26 13.55 3.52
CA TYR A 130 -1.74 13.41 4.88
C TYR A 130 -0.35 12.77 4.92
N MET A 131 -0.09 11.80 4.05
CA MET A 131 1.23 11.18 3.95
C MET A 131 2.27 12.16 3.40
N GLU A 132 1.90 13.00 2.43
CA GLU A 132 2.76 14.06 1.90
C GLU A 132 3.07 15.12 2.97
N GLU A 133 2.07 15.57 3.73
CA GLU A 133 2.24 16.50 4.85
C GLU A 133 3.17 15.93 5.94
N LEU A 134 3.00 14.65 6.29
CA LEU A 134 3.86 13.96 7.24
C LEU A 134 5.32 13.93 6.75
N LEU A 135 5.55 13.59 5.48
CA LEU A 135 6.89 13.55 4.90
C LEU A 135 7.53 14.93 4.84
N ASP A 136 6.76 15.97 4.50
CA ASP A 136 7.25 17.35 4.51
C ASP A 136 7.63 17.80 5.94
N TYR A 137 6.80 17.47 6.93
CA TYR A 137 7.12 17.74 8.33
C TYR A 137 8.44 17.09 8.76
N LEU A 138 8.64 15.80 8.45
CA LEU A 138 9.87 15.07 8.81
C LEU A 138 11.11 15.61 8.08
N LYS A 139 10.95 16.16 6.88
CA LYS A 139 12.04 16.78 6.13
C LYS A 139 12.46 18.12 6.74
N ASN A 140 11.49 18.89 7.20
CA ASN A 140 11.70 20.26 7.68
C ASN A 140 11.94 20.35 9.19
N ASN A 141 11.78 19.25 9.93
CA ASN A 141 11.89 19.21 11.39
C ASN A 141 12.69 17.99 11.86
N THR A 142 13.31 18.11 13.04
CA THR A 142 13.96 17.00 13.74
C THR A 142 13.24 16.77 15.08
N PRO A 143 12.13 16.01 15.09
CA PRO A 143 11.32 15.83 16.30
C PRO A 143 12.09 15.02 17.36
N LEU A 144 12.44 15.67 18.47
CA LEU A 144 13.24 15.06 19.57
C LEU A 144 12.52 13.90 20.26
N SER A 145 11.19 13.92 20.27
CA SER A 145 10.34 12.89 20.87
C SER A 145 10.11 11.70 19.95
N TRP A 146 10.53 11.77 18.68
CA TRP A 146 10.28 10.70 17.71
C TRP A 146 11.12 9.46 18.02
N LEU A 147 10.43 8.36 18.25
CA LEU A 147 11.04 7.06 18.48
C LEU A 147 11.36 6.41 17.15
N VAL A 148 12.59 6.61 16.68
CA VAL A 148 13.13 5.87 15.54
C VAL A 148 13.66 4.53 16.05
N GLY A 149 13.39 3.42 15.35
CA GLY A 149 13.84 2.09 15.74
C GLY A 149 13.01 0.96 15.11
N PRO A 150 13.39 -0.31 15.33
CA PRO A 150 14.42 -0.79 16.27
C PRO A 150 15.86 -0.58 15.77
N PHE A 151 16.79 -0.35 16.69
CA PHE A 151 18.24 -0.30 16.41
C PHE A 151 18.93 -1.50 17.04
N SER A 152 19.83 -2.15 16.29
CA SER A 152 20.68 -3.21 16.83
C SER A 152 22.06 -2.67 17.19
N PRO A 153 22.62 -3.03 18.36
CA PRO A 153 23.99 -2.65 18.71
C PRO A 153 24.98 -3.23 17.68
N ARG A 154 26.09 -2.53 17.43
CA ARG A 154 27.23 -3.12 16.71
C ARG A 154 27.92 -4.10 17.63
N GLU A 155 28.23 -5.29 17.14
CA GLU A 155 29.25 -6.13 17.74
C GLU A 155 30.61 -5.39 17.58
N GLU A 156 31.24 -5.03 18.69
CA GLU A 156 32.61 -4.53 18.68
C GLU A 156 33.54 -5.74 18.50
N GLU A 157 34.26 -5.79 17.38
CA GLU A 157 35.35 -6.77 17.19
C GLU A 157 36.44 -6.48 18.23
N VAL A 158 36.71 -7.48 19.08
CA VAL A 158 37.76 -7.50 20.12
C VAL A 158 39.10 -7.91 19.52
#